data_AF-A0A068YK55-F1
#
_entry.id   AF-A0A068YK55-F1
#
_cell.length_a   1.000
_cell.length_b   1.000
_cell.length_c   1.000
_cell.angle_alpha   90.00
_cell.angle_beta   90.00
_cell.angle_gamma   90.00
#
_symmetry.space_group_name_H-M   'P 1'
#
loop_
_entity.id
_entity.type
_entity.pdbx_description
1 polymer ?
#
loop_
_entity_poly.entity_id
_entity_poly.type
_entity_poly.pdbx_seq_one_letter_code
_entity_poly.pdbx_strand_id
1 'polypeptide(L)'
;MPAKQIYVRSHKEIEEKLEEIFASNGGQKVILLLEGSTDMTGESWNKACQEVETLLEPLLNSASEKTVFLMAEVGNEEAWRDEGNFFKKHAIYKLTAIPTLFSFTGPKSVAKRLDGPACLDKDDEPSTTVIASSFLSPTFYLQEIVRSIMLIPFCFLSLLLRVLRC
;
A
#
# COMPACT_ATOMS: atom_id res chain seq x y z
N MET A 1 7.23 -1.64 -11.39
CA MET A 1 6.16 -0.82 -11.99
C MET A 1 5.19 -0.42 -10.85
N PRO A 2 4.37 0.65 -10.98
CA PRO A 2 3.50 1.11 -9.89
C PRO A 2 2.42 0.09 -9.50
N ALA A 3 1.81 0.25 -8.33
CA ALA A 3 0.67 -0.56 -7.90
C ALA A 3 -0.49 -0.47 -8.89
N LYS A 4 -1.25 -1.57 -9.02
CA LYS A 4 -2.51 -1.57 -9.79
C LYS A 4 -3.56 -0.81 -9.00
N GLN A 5 -4.00 0.33 -9.53
CA GLN A 5 -5.05 1.15 -8.92
C GLN A 5 -6.40 0.86 -9.56
N ILE A 6 -7.43 0.65 -8.73
CA ILE A 6 -8.80 0.37 -9.18
C ILE A 6 -9.74 1.28 -8.39
N TYR A 7 -10.51 2.08 -9.12
CA TYR A 7 -11.54 2.93 -8.55
C TYR A 7 -12.88 2.20 -8.56
N VAL A 8 -13.57 2.21 -7.42
CA VAL A 8 -14.80 1.46 -7.18
C VAL A 8 -15.89 2.40 -6.69
N ARG A 9 -17.05 2.37 -7.35
CA ARG A 9 -18.15 3.31 -7.04
C ARG A 9 -19.22 2.74 -6.15
N SER A 10 -19.29 1.42 -6.02
CA SER A 10 -20.36 0.75 -5.27
C SER A 10 -19.80 -0.24 -4.24
N HIS A 11 -20.49 -0.33 -3.11
CA HIS A 11 -20.07 -1.26 -2.05
C HIS A 11 -20.06 -2.74 -2.52
N LYS A 12 -20.93 -3.12 -3.45
CA LYS A 12 -20.96 -4.48 -4.03
C LYS A 12 -19.71 -4.77 -4.85
N GLU A 13 -19.31 -3.80 -5.66
CA GLU A 13 -18.12 -3.91 -6.50
C GLU A 13 -16.84 -4.05 -5.64
N ILE A 14 -16.80 -3.48 -4.43
CA ILE A 14 -15.68 -3.68 -3.50
C ILE A 14 -15.58 -5.16 -3.13
N GLU A 15 -16.69 -5.77 -2.74
CA GLU A 15 -16.74 -7.17 -2.31
C GLU A 15 -16.36 -8.11 -3.45
N GLU A 16 -16.94 -7.89 -4.64
CA GLU A 16 -16.62 -8.66 -5.85
C GLU A 16 -15.14 -8.57 -6.22
N LYS A 17 -14.55 -7.36 -6.15
CA LYS A 17 -13.12 -7.17 -6.45
C LYS A 17 -12.23 -7.83 -5.42
N LEU A 18 -12.57 -7.76 -4.14
CA LEU A 18 -11.83 -8.46 -3.10
C LEU A 18 -11.85 -9.98 -3.35
N GLU A 19 -13.00 -10.55 -3.67
CA GLU A 19 -13.11 -11.98 -4.00
C GLU A 19 -12.29 -12.35 -5.24
N GLU A 20 -12.39 -11.58 -6.33
CA GLU A 20 -11.64 -11.80 -7.57
C GLU A 20 -10.12 -11.75 -7.34
N ILE A 21 -9.63 -10.73 -6.64
CA ILE A 21 -8.19 -10.54 -6.41
C ILE A 21 -7.63 -11.68 -5.56
N PHE A 22 -8.29 -12.06 -4.47
CA PHE A 22 -7.80 -13.12 -3.61
C PHE A 22 -8.00 -14.52 -4.20
N ALA A 23 -9.01 -14.75 -5.04
CA ALA A 23 -9.20 -16.01 -5.76
C ALA A 23 -8.09 -16.27 -6.80
N SER A 24 -7.47 -15.21 -7.33
CA SER A 24 -6.39 -15.33 -8.31
C SER A 24 -5.05 -15.87 -7.74
N ASN A 25 -5.01 -16.30 -6.46
CA ASN A 25 -3.94 -17.09 -5.81
C ASN A 25 -2.51 -16.51 -5.94
N GLY A 26 -2.36 -15.18 -5.85
CA GLY A 26 -1.08 -14.52 -6.11
C GLY A 26 -0.28 -14.02 -4.90
N GLY A 27 -0.77 -14.18 -3.66
CA GLY A 27 -0.16 -13.50 -2.50
C GLY A 27 -0.16 -11.98 -2.65
N GLN A 28 -1.17 -11.45 -3.35
CA GLN A 28 -1.33 -10.03 -3.63
C GLN A 28 -1.79 -9.31 -2.36
N LYS A 29 -1.21 -8.14 -2.12
CA LYS A 29 -1.60 -7.28 -1.02
C LYS A 29 -2.67 -6.33 -1.50
N VAL A 30 -3.84 -6.35 -0.86
CA VAL A 30 -4.93 -5.45 -1.21
C VAL A 30 -5.03 -4.36 -0.16
N ILE A 31 -5.01 -3.12 -0.64
CA ILE A 31 -5.14 -1.92 0.18
C ILE A 31 -6.40 -1.23 -0.28
N LEU A 32 -7.31 -0.94 0.65
CA LEU A 32 -8.56 -0.25 0.36
C LEU A 32 -8.59 1.07 1.10
N LEU A 33 -8.71 2.17 0.35
CA LEU A 33 -9.04 3.49 0.89
C LEU A 33 -10.54 3.70 0.77
N LEU A 34 -11.19 3.99 1.90
CA LEU A 34 -12.57 4.48 1.95
C LEU A 34 -12.55 5.97 2.29
N GLU A 35 -13.11 6.78 1.39
CA GLU A 35 -13.07 8.24 1.47
C GLU A 35 -14.39 8.90 1.07
N GLY A 36 -14.49 10.20 1.33
CA GLY A 36 -15.64 11.00 0.92
C GLY A 36 -15.67 11.17 -0.60
N SER A 37 -16.87 11.21 -1.19
CA SER A 37 -17.01 11.38 -2.63
C SER A 37 -16.34 12.65 -3.16
N THR A 38 -15.86 12.56 -4.37
CA THR A 38 -15.20 13.63 -5.10
C THR A 38 -16.21 14.46 -5.89
N ASP A 39 -15.91 15.74 -6.09
CA ASP A 39 -16.68 16.61 -6.96
C ASP A 39 -16.16 16.59 -8.40
N MET A 40 -16.62 17.51 -9.25
CA MET A 40 -16.17 17.59 -10.65
C MET A 40 -14.68 17.96 -10.83
N THR A 41 -14.05 18.51 -9.79
CA THR A 41 -12.62 18.80 -9.77
C THR A 41 -11.79 17.57 -9.42
N GLY A 42 -12.44 16.52 -8.91
CA GLY A 42 -11.79 15.32 -8.40
C GLY A 42 -11.35 15.44 -6.94
N GLU A 43 -11.71 16.53 -6.25
CA GLU A 43 -11.37 16.73 -4.85
C GLU A 43 -12.49 16.18 -3.95
N SER A 44 -12.11 15.44 -2.91
CA SER A 44 -13.04 14.98 -1.88
C SER A 44 -13.61 16.17 -1.11
N TRP A 45 -14.89 16.11 -0.72
CA TRP A 45 -15.49 17.12 0.17
C TRP A 45 -14.84 17.18 1.57
N ASN A 46 -14.01 16.19 1.91
CA ASN A 46 -13.30 16.11 3.18
C ASN A 46 -11.79 16.42 3.02
N LYS A 47 -11.31 17.45 3.74
CA LYS A 47 -9.90 17.87 3.68
C LYS A 47 -8.89 16.78 4.06
N ALA A 48 -9.21 15.93 5.05
CA ALA A 48 -8.29 14.87 5.46
C ALA A 48 -8.18 13.78 4.37
N CYS A 49 -9.24 13.56 3.57
CA CYS A 49 -9.17 12.65 2.43
C CYS A 49 -8.21 13.20 1.37
N GLN A 50 -8.33 14.48 0.99
CA GLN A 50 -7.42 15.13 0.04
C GLN A 50 -5.94 15.05 0.48
N GLU A 51 -5.67 15.26 1.77
CA GLU A 51 -4.32 15.17 2.32
C GLU A 51 -3.77 13.73 2.26
N VAL A 52 -4.60 12.72 2.56
CA VAL A 52 -4.20 11.31 2.49
C VAL A 52 -3.90 10.89 1.05
N GLU A 53 -4.72 11.27 0.08
CA GLU A 53 -4.46 10.97 -1.34
C GLU A 53 -3.08 11.48 -1.77
N THR A 54 -2.79 12.74 -1.45
CA THR A 54 -1.48 13.37 -1.74
C THR A 54 -0.32 12.60 -1.09
N LEU A 55 -0.50 12.03 0.10
CA LEU A 55 0.51 11.22 0.78
C LEU A 55 0.65 9.82 0.16
N LEU A 56 -0.44 9.23 -0.34
CA LEU A 56 -0.45 7.88 -0.91
C LEU A 56 0.14 7.84 -2.33
N GLU A 57 -0.04 8.88 -3.14
CA GLU A 57 0.49 8.93 -4.52
C GLU A 57 1.96 8.48 -4.66
N PRO A 58 2.94 9.05 -3.94
CA PRO A 58 4.34 8.62 -4.05
C PRO A 58 4.56 7.19 -3.54
N LEU A 59 3.78 6.74 -2.56
CA LEU A 59 3.85 5.38 -2.01
C LEU A 59 3.35 4.35 -3.04
N LEU A 60 2.23 4.64 -3.70
CA LEU A 60 1.66 3.78 -4.75
C LEU A 60 2.57 3.69 -5.98
N ASN A 61 3.26 4.78 -6.29
CA ASN A 61 4.26 4.81 -7.36
C ASN A 61 5.52 3.96 -7.06
N SER A 62 5.88 3.82 -5.78
CA SER A 62 7.01 3.01 -5.31
C SER A 62 6.62 1.59 -4.90
N ALA A 63 5.33 1.28 -4.86
CA ALA A 63 4.79 -0.01 -4.46
C ALA A 63 5.15 -1.16 -5.42
N SER A 64 5.09 -2.39 -4.91
CA SER A 64 5.25 -3.59 -5.73
C SER A 64 4.05 -3.78 -6.67
N GLU A 65 4.31 -4.34 -7.85
CA GLU A 65 3.29 -4.78 -8.83
C GLU A 65 2.25 -5.76 -8.28
N LYS A 66 2.59 -6.46 -7.18
CA LYS A 66 1.67 -7.36 -6.47
C LYS A 66 0.72 -6.65 -5.52
N THR A 67 0.82 -5.33 -5.43
CA THR A 67 -0.05 -4.49 -4.60
C THR A 67 -1.20 -3.99 -5.45
N VAL A 68 -2.42 -4.27 -5.00
CA VAL A 68 -3.64 -3.73 -5.59
C VAL A 68 -4.19 -2.69 -4.64
N PHE A 69 -4.31 -1.45 -5.13
CA PHE A 69 -4.92 -0.36 -4.41
C PHE A 69 -6.35 -0.16 -4.92
N LEU A 70 -7.31 -0.30 -4.01
CA LEU A 70 -8.72 -0.04 -4.23
C LEU A 70 -9.05 1.30 -3.59
N MET A 71 -9.75 2.15 -4.32
CA MET A 71 -10.26 3.42 -3.83
C MET A 71 -11.76 3.42 -3.99
N ALA A 72 -12.50 3.68 -2.91
CA ALA A 72 -13.95 3.68 -2.96
C ALA A 72 -14.56 4.81 -2.13
N GLU A 73 -15.64 5.37 -2.66
CA GLU A 73 -16.36 6.47 -2.05
C GLU A 73 -17.44 5.98 -1.08
N VAL A 74 -17.49 6.57 0.10
CA VAL A 74 -18.55 6.33 1.09
C VAL A 74 -19.84 7.10 0.79
N GLY A 75 -19.79 7.98 -0.22
CA GLY A 75 -20.85 8.91 -0.61
C GLY A 75 -20.53 10.37 -0.27
N ASN A 76 -21.51 11.23 -0.50
CA ASN A 76 -21.43 12.66 -0.18
C ASN A 76 -21.51 12.90 1.33
N GLU A 77 -21.29 14.14 1.76
CA GLU A 77 -21.27 14.50 3.18
C GLU A 77 -22.59 14.15 3.89
N GLU A 78 -23.74 14.36 3.24
CA GLU A 78 -25.05 14.02 3.80
C GLU A 78 -25.22 12.52 4.02
N ALA A 79 -24.86 11.70 3.02
CA ALA A 79 -24.90 10.24 3.12
C ALA A 79 -23.91 9.70 4.17
N TRP A 80 -22.76 10.37 4.37
CA TRP A 80 -21.82 10.00 5.43
C TRP A 80 -22.34 10.37 6.82
N ARG A 81 -23.03 11.51 6.97
CA ARG A 81 -23.64 11.91 8.26
C ARG A 81 -24.75 10.97 8.71
N ASP A 82 -25.42 10.28 7.78
CA ASP A 82 -26.42 9.27 8.11
C ASP A 82 -25.81 8.11 8.92
N GLU A 83 -26.44 7.75 10.03
CA GLU A 83 -26.09 6.58 10.83
C GLU A 83 -26.48 5.26 10.15
N GLY A 84 -27.40 5.32 9.19
CA GLY A 84 -27.77 4.22 8.30
C GLY A 84 -26.77 3.93 7.19
N ASN A 85 -25.67 4.71 7.08
CA ASN A 85 -24.66 4.50 6.04
C ASN A 85 -24.14 3.05 6.05
N PHE A 86 -24.09 2.43 4.87
CA PHE A 86 -23.67 1.04 4.69
C PHE A 86 -22.31 0.78 5.37
N PHE A 87 -21.32 1.63 5.14
CA PHE A 87 -19.96 1.41 5.64
C PHE A 87 -19.84 1.54 7.16
N LYS A 88 -20.68 2.35 7.80
CA LYS A 88 -20.77 2.43 9.28
C LYS A 88 -21.38 1.16 9.87
N LYS A 89 -22.40 0.60 9.23
CA LYS A 89 -23.15 -0.57 9.70
C LYS A 89 -22.53 -1.91 9.29
N HIS A 90 -21.71 -1.92 8.23
CA HIS A 90 -21.16 -3.14 7.67
C HIS A 90 -20.28 -3.87 8.68
N ALA A 91 -20.41 -5.19 8.76
CA ALA A 91 -19.77 -6.00 9.80
C ALA A 91 -18.24 -5.96 9.78
N ILE A 92 -17.65 -5.76 8.59
CA ILE A 92 -16.20 -5.70 8.39
C ILE A 92 -15.69 -4.26 8.50
N TYR A 93 -16.35 -3.31 7.82
CA TYR A 93 -15.83 -1.94 7.71
C TYR A 93 -16.06 -1.13 8.98
N LYS A 94 -17.26 -1.19 9.58
CA LYS A 94 -17.62 -0.46 10.82
C LYS A 94 -16.94 0.90 10.93
N LEU A 95 -17.11 1.74 9.91
CA LEU A 95 -16.39 3.01 9.84
C LEU A 95 -16.85 3.95 10.94
N THR A 96 -15.90 4.59 11.61
CA THR A 96 -16.12 5.65 12.59
C THR A 96 -15.58 7.00 12.11
N ALA A 97 -14.64 6.97 11.16
CA ALA A 97 -14.03 8.15 10.57
C ALA A 97 -13.73 7.90 9.07
N ILE A 98 -13.51 9.00 8.34
CA ILE A 98 -12.89 8.99 7.01
C ILE A 98 -11.73 10.00 7.02
N PRO A 99 -10.69 9.81 6.20
CA PRO A 99 -10.42 8.62 5.39
C PRO A 99 -10.10 7.40 6.27
N THR A 100 -10.41 6.20 5.79
CA THR A 100 -10.00 4.96 6.48
C THR A 100 -9.29 4.03 5.51
N LEU A 101 -8.12 3.54 5.91
CA LEU A 101 -7.28 2.68 5.10
C LEU A 101 -7.24 1.27 5.68
N PHE A 102 -7.55 0.28 4.85
CA PHE A 102 -7.52 -1.14 5.20
C PHE A 102 -6.42 -1.85 4.43
N SER A 103 -5.71 -2.75 5.10
CA SER A 103 -4.87 -3.76 4.47
C SER A 103 -5.51 -5.13 4.65
N PHE A 104 -5.87 -5.77 3.54
CA PHE A 104 -6.51 -7.08 3.52
C PHE A 104 -5.48 -8.19 3.29
N THR A 105 -5.69 -9.32 3.97
CA THR A 105 -5.00 -10.60 3.73
C THR A 105 -5.93 -11.67 3.18
N GLY A 106 -7.22 -11.37 3.05
CA GLY A 106 -8.22 -12.19 2.39
C GLY A 106 -9.50 -11.39 2.15
N PRO A 107 -10.51 -11.95 1.44
CA PRO A 107 -11.72 -11.20 1.05
C PRO A 107 -12.49 -10.57 2.21
N LYS A 108 -12.41 -11.20 3.39
CA LYS A 108 -13.09 -10.76 4.61
C LYS A 108 -12.13 -10.63 5.80
N SER A 109 -10.82 -10.65 5.54
CA SER A 109 -9.77 -10.67 6.57
C SER A 109 -8.92 -9.42 6.47
N VAL A 110 -9.03 -8.55 7.49
CA VAL A 110 -8.26 -7.32 7.62
C VAL A 110 -7.03 -7.59 8.49
N ALA A 111 -5.84 -7.29 7.98
CA ALA A 111 -4.59 -7.39 8.73
C ALA A 111 -4.25 -6.09 9.47
N LYS A 112 -4.51 -4.94 8.85
CA LYS A 112 -4.28 -3.62 9.46
C LYS A 112 -5.36 -2.64 9.02
N ARG A 113 -5.72 -1.73 9.92
CA ARG A 113 -6.67 -0.66 9.71
C ARG A 113 -6.12 0.64 10.30
N LEU A 114 -6.32 1.75 9.60
CA LEU A 114 -6.04 3.10 10.06
C LEU A 114 -7.28 3.95 9.85
N ASP A 115 -7.68 4.67 10.88
CA ASP A 115 -8.89 5.48 10.87
C ASP A 115 -8.55 6.96 10.98
N GLY A 116 -9.13 7.77 10.08
CA GLY A 116 -9.11 9.23 10.12
C GLY A 116 -7.69 9.81 10.23
N PRO A 117 -7.36 10.56 11.30
CA PRO A 117 -6.05 11.20 11.45
C PRO A 117 -4.87 10.23 11.42
N ALA A 118 -5.05 8.98 11.85
CA ALA A 118 -3.99 7.97 11.81
C ALA A 118 -3.53 7.62 10.39
N CYS A 119 -4.32 7.98 9.37
CA CYS A 119 -3.92 7.86 7.97
C CYS A 119 -2.91 8.94 7.53
N LEU A 120 -2.82 10.05 8.27
CA LEU A 120 -1.96 11.21 7.97
C LEU A 120 -0.61 11.15 8.68
N ASP A 121 -0.46 10.29 9.69
CA ASP A 121 0.75 10.19 10.47
C ASP A 121 1.88 9.58 9.62
N LYS A 122 2.92 10.39 9.36
CA LYS A 122 4.09 10.02 8.55
C LYS A 122 5.07 9.12 9.30
N ASP A 123 5.08 9.23 10.62
CA ASP A 123 5.98 8.50 11.54
C ASP A 123 5.40 7.17 11.97
N ASP A 124 4.08 7.04 11.83
CA ASP A 124 3.47 5.76 11.90
C ASP A 124 3.86 5.06 10.59
N GLU A 125 4.66 4.01 10.74
CA GLU A 125 5.01 3.13 9.64
C GLU A 125 3.81 2.41 8.96
N PRO A 126 2.51 2.44 9.36
CA PRO A 126 1.45 1.78 8.61
C PRO A 126 1.35 2.12 7.13
N SER A 127 1.44 3.36 6.67
CA SER A 127 1.22 3.66 5.23
C SER A 127 2.33 3.02 4.39
N THR A 128 3.56 3.07 4.90
CA THR A 128 4.76 2.49 4.28
C THR A 128 4.88 0.99 4.55
N THR A 129 4.48 0.44 5.69
CA THR A 129 4.41 -1.03 5.91
C THR A 129 3.21 -1.62 5.18
N VAL A 130 2.09 -0.90 5.01
CA VAL A 130 0.89 -1.32 4.27
C VAL A 130 1.15 -1.25 2.76
N ILE A 131 1.96 -0.34 2.25
CA ILE A 131 2.28 -0.28 0.81
C ILE A 131 3.63 -0.94 0.47
N ALA A 132 4.66 -0.78 1.29
CA ALA A 132 6.05 -1.10 0.99
C ALA A 132 6.64 -2.33 1.72
N SER A 133 5.83 -3.22 2.32
CA SER A 133 6.33 -4.46 2.97
C SER A 133 6.96 -5.50 2.01
N SER A 134 7.51 -5.09 0.87
CA SER A 134 8.26 -5.96 -0.05
C SER A 134 9.79 -5.80 0.07
N PHE A 135 10.32 -4.82 0.83
CA PHE A 135 11.76 -4.48 0.75
C PHE A 135 12.63 -4.85 1.96
N LEU A 136 12.07 -5.37 3.06
CA LEU A 136 12.88 -5.78 4.23
C LEU A 136 12.59 -7.22 4.63
N SER A 137 12.91 -8.16 3.74
CA SER A 137 13.34 -9.48 4.20
C SER A 137 14.80 -9.35 4.68
N PRO A 138 15.13 -9.68 5.94
CA PRO A 138 16.51 -9.65 6.47
C PRO A 138 17.48 -10.58 5.72
N THR A 139 16.98 -11.42 4.81
CA THR A 139 17.77 -12.40 4.06
C THR A 139 18.40 -11.84 2.79
N PHE A 140 17.96 -10.69 2.28
CA PHE A 140 18.48 -10.16 1.01
C PHE A 140 19.78 -9.35 1.17
N TYR A 141 20.02 -8.77 2.35
CA TYR A 141 21.19 -7.93 2.61
C TYR A 141 22.52 -8.71 2.65
N LEU A 142 22.46 -10.02 2.90
CA LEU A 142 23.65 -10.88 2.93
C LEU A 142 24.01 -11.50 1.57
N GLN A 143 23.15 -11.46 0.54
CA GLN A 143 23.52 -12.01 -0.77
C GLN A 143 24.29 -11.02 -1.68
N GLU A 144 24.00 -9.72 -1.59
CA GLU A 144 24.71 -8.69 -2.38
C GLU A 144 26.15 -8.47 -1.91
N ILE A 145 26.41 -8.57 -0.60
CA ILE A 145 27.78 -8.45 -0.05
C ILE A 145 28.66 -9.61 -0.52
N VAL A 146 28.14 -10.84 -0.57
CA VAL A 146 28.93 -12.02 -0.96
C VAL A 146 29.20 -12.02 -2.48
N ARG A 147 28.32 -11.41 -3.30
CA ARG A 147 28.55 -11.25 -4.74
C ARG A 147 29.54 -10.14 -5.08
N SER A 148 29.60 -9.06 -4.31
CA SER A 148 30.64 -8.02 -4.49
C SER A 148 32.03 -8.50 -4.06
N ILE A 149 32.12 -9.38 -3.06
CA ILE A 149 33.42 -9.92 -2.62
C ILE A 149 34.00 -10.94 -3.61
N MET A 150 33.15 -11.60 -4.42
CA MET A 150 33.60 -12.63 -5.37
C MET A 150 33.96 -12.09 -6.78
N LEU A 151 33.79 -10.79 -7.03
CA LEU A 151 34.13 -10.13 -8.30
C LEU A 151 35.39 -9.26 -8.20
N ILE A 152 36.32 -9.60 -7.30
CA ILE A 152 37.71 -9.14 -7.47
C ILE A 152 38.33 -10.03 -8.55
N PRO A 153 38.62 -9.52 -9.75
CA PRO A 153 39.29 -10.31 -10.77
C PRO A 153 40.67 -10.70 -10.24
N PHE A 154 40.98 -12.01 -10.31
CA PHE A 154 42.27 -12.63 -9.99
C PHE A 154 43.48 -12.07 -10.78
N CYS A 155 43.33 -10.98 -11.53
CA CYS A 155 44.40 -10.33 -12.28
C CYS A 155 45.26 -9.35 -11.46
N PHE A 156 44.89 -9.00 -10.23
CA PHE A 156 45.68 -8.05 -9.42
C PHE A 156 46.75 -8.69 -8.52
N LEU A 157 46.83 -10.03 -8.44
CA LEU A 157 47.83 -10.72 -7.61
C LEU A 157 49.17 -10.97 -8.33
N SER A 158 49.27 -10.77 -9.65
CA SER A 158 50.50 -11.00 -10.41
C SER A 158 51.44 -9.79 -10.51
N LEU A 159 50.97 -8.57 -10.17
CA LEU A 159 51.80 -7.36 -10.28
C LEU A 159 52.55 -6.99 -8.99
N LEU A 160 52.12 -7.47 -7.82
CA LEU A 160 52.77 -7.15 -6.54
C LEU A 160 53.96 -8.07 -6.18
N LEU A 161 54.13 -9.22 -6.85
CA LEU A 161 55.24 -10.16 -6.59
C LEU A 161 56.51 -9.88 -7.41
N ARG A 162 56.53 -8.83 -8.25
CA ARG A 162 57.73 -8.43 -9.03
C ARG A 162 58.51 -7.24 -8.47
N VAL A 163 58.03 -6.60 -7.40
CA VAL A 163 58.70 -5.42 -6.80
C VAL A 163 59.46 -5.78 -5.51
N LEU A 164 59.33 -7.00 -4.99
CA LEU A 164 60.06 -7.47 -3.79
C LEU A 164 61.24 -8.41 -4.11
N ARG A 165 61.83 -8.28 -5.30
CA ARG A 165 63.06 -9.00 -5.66
C ARG A 165 64.02 -8.10 -6.44
N CYS A 166 64.52 -7.08 -5.76
CA CYS A 166 65.82 -6.44 -5.93
C CYS A 166 66.31 -6.02 -4.54
#